data_AF-A0AAJ0ES36-F1
#
_entry.id   AF-A0AAJ0ES36-F1
#
_cell.length_a   1.000
_cell.length_b   1.000
_cell.length_c   1.000
_cell.angle_alpha   90.00
_cell.angle_beta   90.00
_cell.angle_gamma   90.00
#
_symmetry.space_group_name_H-M   'P 1'
#
loop_
_entity.id
_entity.type
_entity.pdbx_description
1 polymer ?
#
loop_
_entity_poly.entity_id
_entity_poly.type
_entity_poly.pdbx_seq_one_letter_code
_entity_poly.pdbx_strand_id
1 'polypeptide(L)'
;MDMSDAKYANIKFEDHDDRSSTEVEESLLGTDDKACRRCMAKDYHRDQPARRKNRCLAMLNSSRWFVDTILLVVILGLLVREQMQKPPVNTWDFGGDLTGVSGHFSQQIKTFTPDYEGKYAPNDTSKFFTDETLNNWNELMPYGMGFQWVNDTHKYHDLPTPIVWPEKTVFTTSITHQLHCLFAVVQTYSGIKSGHEIPDDHHWHMIHCFSYLRQTIMCSADMALEGLETTFPDHNGGSDGWDSKHVCKDYSQVKNYLESVRAYDDREIF
;
A
#
# COMPACT_ATOMS: atom_id res chain seq x y z
N MET A 1 14.47 8.79 42.57
CA MET A 1 13.09 9.22 42.91
C MET A 1 12.22 8.53 41.88
N ASP A 2 11.62 7.43 42.29
CA ASP A 2 10.91 6.46 41.46
C ASP A 2 9.42 6.60 41.75
N MET A 3 8.57 6.65 40.72
CA MET A 3 7.12 6.83 40.91
C MET A 3 6.30 6.20 39.77
N SER A 4 6.16 4.88 39.91
CA SER A 4 4.89 4.12 39.95
C SER A 4 3.89 4.17 38.79
N ASP A 5 3.71 2.98 38.21
CA ASP A 5 2.56 2.45 37.47
C ASP A 5 1.19 2.82 38.05
N ALA A 6 0.25 3.17 37.17
CA ALA A 6 -1.17 3.23 37.48
C ALA A 6 -1.88 1.95 37.03
N LYS A 7 -2.15 1.07 38.01
CA LYS A 7 -3.09 -0.06 37.92
C LYS A 7 -4.45 0.41 38.41
N TYR A 8 -5.50 0.29 37.61
CA TYR A 8 -6.89 0.39 38.08
C TYR A 8 -7.61 -0.95 37.96
N ALA A 9 -8.43 -1.20 38.97
CA ALA A 9 -8.88 -2.50 39.41
C ALA A 9 -10.36 -2.77 39.08
N ASN A 10 -10.68 -4.07 39.05
CA ASN A 10 -11.94 -4.69 39.47
C ASN A 10 -13.26 -4.25 38.82
N ILE A 11 -13.71 -5.05 37.84
CA ILE A 11 -15.14 -5.21 37.54
C ILE A 11 -15.56 -6.63 37.97
N LYS A 12 -16.47 -6.71 38.95
CA LYS A 12 -17.18 -7.92 39.34
C LYS A 12 -18.12 -8.34 38.20
N PHE A 13 -18.03 -9.58 37.75
CA PHE A 13 -19.10 -10.24 37.01
C PHE A 13 -19.80 -11.20 37.98
N GLU A 14 -21.11 -11.06 38.10
CA GLU A 14 -21.99 -11.99 38.81
C GLU A 14 -22.22 -13.26 37.98
N ASP A 15 -22.35 -14.36 38.70
CA ASP A 15 -22.58 -15.72 38.23
C ASP A 15 -23.90 -15.88 37.45
N HIS A 16 -23.86 -16.68 36.39
CA HIS A 16 -24.91 -17.67 36.17
C HIS A 16 -24.37 -18.87 35.40
N ASP A 17 -24.54 -20.05 36.02
CA ASP A 17 -24.19 -21.38 35.55
C ASP A 17 -24.65 -21.68 34.10
N ASP A 18 -23.83 -22.41 33.34
CA ASP A 18 -24.31 -23.67 32.78
C ASP A 18 -23.19 -24.63 32.38
N ARG A 19 -23.48 -25.89 32.67
CA ARG A 19 -22.59 -27.05 32.76
C ARG A 19 -22.14 -27.57 31.39
N SER A 20 -20.95 -28.16 31.32
CA SER A 20 -20.78 -29.54 30.81
C SER A 20 -19.37 -30.06 31.03
N SER A 21 -19.24 -31.05 31.91
CA SER A 21 -18.03 -31.83 32.18
C SER A 21 -17.92 -33.01 31.21
N THR A 22 -16.70 -33.32 30.76
CA THR A 22 -16.28 -34.71 30.57
C THR A 22 -14.81 -34.86 30.92
N GLU A 23 -14.57 -35.42 32.09
CA GLU A 23 -13.35 -36.10 32.46
C GLU A 23 -13.65 -37.60 32.50
N VAL A 24 -12.61 -38.41 32.29
CA VAL A 24 -12.21 -39.59 33.09
C VAL A 24 -11.44 -40.55 32.16
N GLU A 25 -10.12 -40.56 32.33
CA GLU A 25 -9.30 -41.76 32.11
C GLU A 25 -9.45 -42.70 33.31
N GLU A 26 -9.15 -43.99 33.11
CA GLU A 26 -8.20 -44.78 33.94
C GLU A 26 -8.56 -46.29 34.06
N SER A 27 -7.72 -47.10 33.40
CA SER A 27 -6.96 -48.28 33.88
C SER A 27 -7.57 -49.55 34.54
N LEU A 28 -7.11 -50.68 33.97
CA LEU A 28 -6.33 -51.80 34.57
C LEU A 28 -6.91 -52.73 35.67
N LEU A 29 -6.63 -54.04 35.42
CA LEU A 29 -6.56 -55.20 36.34
C LEU A 29 -7.91 -55.65 36.94
N GLY A 30 -8.23 -56.91 37.16
CA GLY A 30 -7.51 -58.18 37.17
C GLY A 30 -8.39 -59.17 37.97
N THR A 31 -8.40 -60.43 37.54
CA THR A 31 -8.57 -61.67 38.33
C THR A 31 -9.72 -61.85 39.35
N ASP A 32 -10.36 -63.01 39.17
CA ASP A 32 -10.77 -63.98 40.20
C ASP A 32 -12.26 -64.17 40.58
N ASP A 33 -12.62 -65.44 40.40
CA ASP A 33 -13.38 -66.30 41.31
C ASP A 33 -14.92 -66.24 41.29
N LYS A 34 -15.54 -67.23 40.64
CA LYS A 34 -16.06 -68.50 41.23
C LYS A 34 -17.51 -68.30 41.73
N ALA A 35 -18.47 -69.18 41.52
CA ALA A 35 -18.47 -70.52 40.97
C ALA A 35 -19.93 -70.93 40.69
N CYS A 36 -20.06 -72.00 39.90
CA CYS A 36 -21.13 -72.99 39.97
C CYS A 36 -22.46 -72.63 39.27
N ARG A 37 -22.68 -73.24 38.11
CA ARG A 37 -23.42 -74.51 38.03
C ARG A 37 -23.66 -74.89 36.57
N ARG A 38 -22.82 -75.77 36.07
CA ARG A 38 -23.22 -76.75 35.07
C ARG A 38 -24.05 -77.78 35.84
N CYS A 39 -25.37 -77.81 35.65
CA CYS A 39 -26.26 -78.97 35.83
C CYS A 39 -27.73 -78.53 35.73
N MET A 40 -28.48 -79.14 34.80
CA MET A 40 -29.94 -79.19 34.72
C MET A 40 -30.67 -77.91 34.25
N ALA A 41 -31.00 -77.87 32.97
CA ALA A 41 -32.39 -77.85 32.50
C ALA A 41 -32.42 -77.62 30.98
N LYS A 42 -32.99 -78.59 30.26
CA LYS A 42 -33.51 -78.38 28.91
C LYS A 42 -34.70 -77.41 28.98
N ASP A 43 -34.86 -76.69 27.87
CA ASP A 43 -36.08 -76.02 27.39
C ASP A 43 -36.57 -74.76 28.14
N TYR A 44 -36.20 -73.57 27.64
CA TYR A 44 -37.16 -72.62 27.03
C TYR A 44 -36.47 -71.34 26.49
N HIS A 45 -36.92 -70.93 25.30
CA HIS A 45 -36.67 -69.70 24.54
C HIS A 45 -36.02 -68.48 25.21
N ARG A 46 -35.02 -67.87 24.53
CA ARG A 46 -35.07 -66.44 24.15
C ARG A 46 -34.02 -66.09 23.08
N ASP A 47 -34.50 -65.64 21.92
CA ASP A 47 -33.72 -65.05 20.84
C ASP A 47 -32.86 -63.86 21.31
N GLN A 48 -31.64 -63.78 20.80
CA GLN A 48 -30.82 -62.57 20.80
C GLN A 48 -31.47 -61.48 19.93
N PRO A 49 -31.38 -60.20 20.34
CA PRO A 49 -31.30 -59.13 19.36
C PRO A 49 -30.11 -58.21 19.62
N ALA A 50 -28.89 -58.75 19.66
CA ALA A 50 -27.67 -57.96 19.56
C ALA A 50 -27.29 -57.68 18.10
N ARG A 51 -28.23 -57.15 17.29
CA ARG A 51 -27.98 -56.87 15.86
C ARG A 51 -28.43 -55.49 15.39
N ARG A 52 -29.10 -54.69 16.25
CA ARG A 52 -29.67 -53.38 15.86
C ARG A 52 -28.84 -52.17 16.31
N LYS A 53 -28.15 -52.21 17.45
CA LYS A 53 -27.33 -51.07 17.93
C LYS A 53 -26.05 -50.82 17.12
N ASN A 54 -25.42 -51.85 16.54
CA ASN A 54 -24.20 -51.69 15.75
C ASN A 54 -24.43 -51.14 14.32
N ARG A 55 -25.67 -51.17 13.81
CA ARG A 55 -25.99 -50.62 12.48
C ARG A 55 -26.11 -49.09 12.50
N CYS A 56 -26.68 -48.49 13.55
CA CYS A 56 -26.81 -47.03 13.64
C CYS A 56 -25.46 -46.32 13.84
N LEU A 57 -24.55 -46.89 14.65
CA LEU A 57 -23.19 -46.35 14.83
C LEU A 57 -22.32 -46.47 13.57
N ALA A 58 -22.44 -47.58 12.82
CA ALA A 58 -21.76 -47.74 11.54
C ALA A 58 -22.29 -46.77 10.47
N MET A 59 -23.59 -46.47 10.48
CA MET A 59 -24.20 -45.51 9.56
C MET A 59 -23.82 -44.06 9.90
N LEU A 60 -23.66 -43.72 11.19
CA LEU A 60 -23.11 -42.44 11.66
C LEU A 60 -21.63 -42.26 11.22
N ASN A 61 -20.80 -43.29 11.31
CA ASN A 61 -19.41 -43.23 10.82
C ASN A 61 -19.32 -43.21 9.28
N SER A 62 -20.24 -43.87 8.58
CA SER A 62 -20.34 -43.78 7.11
C SER A 62 -20.74 -42.38 6.64
N SER A 63 -21.58 -41.68 7.42
CA SER A 63 -21.97 -40.29 7.14
C SER A 63 -20.87 -39.29 7.47
N ARG A 64 -20.01 -39.58 8.46
CA ARG A 64 -18.86 -38.71 8.81
C ARG A 64 -17.88 -38.57 7.66
N TRP A 65 -17.50 -39.68 7.01
CA TRP A 65 -16.61 -39.63 5.85
C TRP A 65 -17.17 -38.80 4.70
N PHE A 66 -18.50 -38.83 4.50
CA PHE A 66 -19.17 -38.01 3.49
C PHE A 66 -19.15 -36.52 3.85
N VAL A 67 -19.40 -36.18 5.12
CA VAL A 67 -19.32 -34.80 5.63
C VAL A 67 -17.89 -34.26 5.54
N ASP A 68 -16.90 -35.05 5.95
CA ASP A 68 -15.48 -34.67 5.91
C ASP A 68 -15.00 -34.48 4.47
N THR A 69 -15.43 -35.35 3.55
CA THR A 69 -15.09 -35.23 2.13
C THR A 69 -15.72 -33.99 1.51
N ILE A 70 -16.99 -33.69 1.83
CA ILE A 70 -17.65 -32.46 1.37
C ILE A 70 -16.95 -31.22 1.93
N LEU A 71 -16.64 -31.22 3.23
CA LEU A 71 -15.96 -30.11 3.88
C LEU A 71 -14.57 -29.88 3.25
N LEU A 72 -13.82 -30.95 2.98
CA LEU A 72 -12.52 -30.86 2.31
C LEU A 72 -12.66 -30.28 0.89
N VAL A 73 -13.64 -30.73 0.11
CA VAL A 73 -13.88 -30.19 -1.24
C VAL A 73 -14.28 -28.71 -1.18
N VAL A 74 -15.09 -28.30 -0.20
CA VAL A 74 -15.45 -26.91 0.01
C VAL A 74 -14.22 -26.09 0.39
N ILE A 75 -13.38 -26.56 1.33
CA ILE A 75 -12.13 -25.88 1.71
C ILE A 75 -11.19 -25.74 0.53
N LEU A 76 -10.97 -26.82 -0.24
CA LEU A 76 -10.13 -26.79 -1.44
C LEU A 76 -10.72 -25.85 -2.50
N GLY A 77 -12.04 -25.84 -2.69
CA GLY A 77 -12.72 -24.91 -3.58
C GLY A 77 -12.59 -23.45 -3.15
N LEU A 78 -12.63 -23.18 -1.84
CA LEU A 78 -12.40 -21.85 -1.29
C LEU A 78 -10.93 -21.42 -1.44
N LEU A 79 -9.97 -22.32 -1.21
CA LEU A 79 -8.54 -22.04 -1.40
C LEU A 79 -8.19 -21.79 -2.87
N VAL A 80 -8.76 -22.57 -3.80
CA VAL A 80 -8.60 -22.33 -5.24
C VAL A 80 -9.25 -21.01 -5.63
N ARG A 81 -10.45 -20.71 -5.12
CA ARG A 81 -11.12 -19.43 -5.38
C ARG A 81 -10.29 -18.26 -4.85
N GLU A 82 -9.69 -18.38 -3.67
CA GLU A 82 -8.82 -17.36 -3.08
C GLU A 82 -7.52 -17.20 -3.88
N GLN A 83 -6.88 -18.30 -4.29
CA GLN A 83 -5.69 -18.25 -5.16
C GLN A 83 -5.98 -17.72 -6.56
N MET A 84 -7.21 -17.89 -7.06
CA MET A 84 -7.66 -17.39 -8.37
C MET A 84 -8.34 -16.02 -8.29
N GLN A 85 -8.61 -15.50 -7.10
CA GLN A 85 -9.05 -14.12 -6.92
C GLN A 85 -7.86 -13.23 -7.28
N LYS A 86 -7.91 -12.70 -8.51
CA LYS A 86 -7.06 -11.58 -8.88
C LYS A 86 -7.29 -10.48 -7.86
N PRO A 87 -6.23 -9.82 -7.36
CA PRO A 87 -6.40 -8.69 -6.46
C PRO A 87 -7.38 -7.68 -7.10
N PRO A 88 -8.22 -7.01 -6.30
CA PRO A 88 -9.15 -6.03 -6.83
C PRO A 88 -8.37 -5.04 -7.69
N VAL A 89 -8.72 -4.97 -8.98
CA VAL A 89 -8.15 -3.98 -9.89
C VAL A 89 -8.59 -2.63 -9.34
N ASN A 90 -7.63 -1.82 -8.87
CA ASN A 90 -7.93 -0.45 -8.49
C ASN A 90 -8.44 0.25 -9.75
N THR A 91 -9.73 0.60 -9.79
CA THR A 91 -10.38 1.16 -10.98
C THR A 91 -9.94 2.59 -11.26
N TRP A 92 -9.30 3.24 -10.29
CA TRP A 92 -8.81 4.60 -10.38
C TRP A 92 -7.28 4.59 -10.45
N ASP A 93 -6.72 5.10 -11.55
CA ASP A 93 -5.29 5.36 -11.68
C ASP A 93 -4.92 6.54 -10.77
N PHE A 94 -4.51 6.22 -9.53
CA PHE A 94 -4.15 7.23 -8.55
C PHE A 94 -3.00 8.12 -9.05
N GLY A 95 -3.13 9.44 -8.90
CA GLY A 95 -2.22 10.41 -9.52
C GLY A 95 -2.29 10.43 -11.05
N GLY A 96 -3.35 9.86 -11.64
CA GLY A 96 -3.70 9.97 -13.05
C GLY A 96 -4.49 11.24 -13.37
N ASP A 97 -4.71 11.43 -14.66
CA ASP A 97 -5.49 12.52 -15.19
C ASP A 97 -6.97 12.11 -15.26
N LEU A 98 -7.81 12.83 -14.52
CA LEU A 98 -9.26 12.59 -14.52
C LEU A 98 -9.89 12.91 -15.88
N THR A 99 -9.33 13.84 -16.64
CA THR A 99 -9.94 14.35 -17.88
C THR A 99 -9.91 13.35 -19.04
N GLY A 100 -9.06 12.33 -18.91
CA GLY A 100 -8.78 11.33 -19.95
C GLY A 100 -7.83 11.81 -21.05
N VAL A 101 -7.23 13.02 -20.95
CA VAL A 101 -6.23 13.49 -21.90
C VAL A 101 -4.98 12.64 -21.81
N SER A 102 -4.48 12.44 -20.60
CA SER A 102 -3.27 11.68 -20.34
C SER A 102 -3.50 10.17 -20.42
N GLY A 103 -2.47 9.44 -20.84
CA GLY A 103 -2.51 7.98 -20.88
C GLY A 103 -2.40 7.31 -19.51
N HIS A 104 -2.51 5.98 -19.52
CA HIS A 104 -2.15 5.15 -18.36
C HIS A 104 -0.68 4.75 -18.42
N PHE A 105 -0.03 4.76 -17.26
CA PHE A 105 1.39 4.47 -17.13
C PHE A 105 1.58 3.25 -16.23
N SER A 106 2.58 2.42 -16.53
CA SER A 106 2.91 1.31 -15.64
C SER A 106 3.45 1.82 -14.30
N GLN A 107 3.30 1.01 -13.26
CA GLN A 107 3.82 1.30 -11.93
C GLN A 107 5.12 0.52 -11.67
N GLN A 108 5.99 1.08 -10.84
CA GLN A 108 7.23 0.47 -10.40
C GLN A 108 7.45 0.74 -8.91
N ILE A 109 8.08 -0.21 -8.22
CA ILE A 109 8.53 0.02 -6.84
C ILE A 109 9.87 0.78 -6.89
N LYS A 110 9.95 1.90 -6.18
CA LYS A 110 11.18 2.68 -6.03
C LYS A 110 11.56 2.76 -4.56
N THR A 111 12.83 2.50 -4.28
CA THR A 111 13.42 2.85 -2.99
C THR A 111 13.98 4.25 -3.10
N PHE A 112 13.61 5.14 -2.18
CA PHE A 112 14.16 6.48 -2.14
C PHE A 112 15.54 6.47 -1.50
N THR A 113 16.46 7.21 -2.11
CA THR A 113 17.84 7.34 -1.67
C THR A 113 18.23 8.82 -1.67
N PRO A 114 19.03 9.27 -0.69
CA PRO A 114 19.46 10.66 -0.66
C PRO A 114 20.37 10.98 -1.86
N ASP A 115 20.37 12.25 -2.26
CA ASP A 115 21.26 12.79 -3.29
C ASP A 115 22.67 13.01 -2.70
N TYR A 116 23.41 11.92 -2.48
CA TYR A 116 24.76 11.96 -1.88
C TYR A 116 25.76 12.80 -2.69
N GLU A 117 25.58 12.86 -4.00
CA GLU A 117 26.45 13.63 -4.90
C GLU A 117 26.03 15.11 -4.98
N GLY A 118 24.86 15.47 -4.43
CA GLY A 118 24.32 16.83 -4.50
C GLY A 118 24.02 17.27 -5.93
N LYS A 119 23.58 16.36 -6.81
CA LYS A 119 23.30 16.63 -8.23
C LYS A 119 22.23 17.69 -8.43
N TYR A 120 21.24 17.73 -7.56
CA TYR A 120 20.08 18.61 -7.67
C TYR A 120 20.07 19.70 -6.59
N ALA A 121 20.54 19.38 -5.39
CA ALA A 121 20.62 20.32 -4.27
C ALA A 121 21.98 20.20 -3.54
N PRO A 122 23.05 20.81 -4.08
CA PRO A 122 24.38 20.73 -3.48
C PRO A 122 24.43 21.37 -2.09
N ASN A 123 25.16 20.75 -1.15
CA ASN A 123 25.41 21.33 0.18
C ASN A 123 26.07 22.72 0.10
N ASP A 124 27.00 22.89 -0.83
CA ASP A 124 27.51 24.21 -1.20
C ASP A 124 26.51 24.89 -2.15
N THR A 125 25.62 25.69 -1.57
CA THR A 125 24.52 26.36 -2.30
C THR A 125 24.98 27.23 -3.47
N SER A 126 26.25 27.68 -3.51
CA SER A 126 26.77 28.43 -4.65
C SER A 126 26.84 27.58 -5.93
N LYS A 127 27.03 26.26 -5.78
CA LYS A 127 27.14 25.32 -6.90
C LYS A 127 25.82 25.05 -7.60
N PHE A 128 24.69 25.40 -6.99
CA PHE A 128 23.38 25.25 -7.62
C PHE A 128 23.30 25.97 -8.97
N PHE A 129 23.97 27.11 -9.08
CA PHE A 129 23.98 27.96 -10.28
C PHE A 129 25.02 27.53 -11.33
N THR A 130 25.67 26.38 -11.16
CA THR A 130 26.56 25.82 -12.19
C THR A 130 25.75 25.17 -13.29
N ASP A 131 26.28 25.21 -14.52
CA ASP A 131 25.66 24.54 -15.67
C ASP A 131 25.42 23.06 -15.41
N GLU A 132 26.28 22.39 -14.64
CA GLU A 132 26.12 20.98 -14.27
C GLU A 132 24.82 20.75 -13.48
N THR A 133 24.61 21.48 -12.39
CA THR A 133 23.40 21.34 -11.57
C THR A 133 22.14 21.78 -12.34
N LEU A 134 22.20 22.90 -13.08
CA LEU A 134 21.07 23.37 -13.87
C LEU A 134 20.70 22.38 -14.99
N ASN A 135 21.67 21.74 -15.63
CA ASN A 135 21.41 20.71 -16.64
C ASN A 135 20.80 19.45 -16.03
N ASN A 136 21.20 19.03 -14.82
CA ASN A 136 20.54 17.92 -14.11
C ASN A 136 19.03 18.21 -13.90
N TRP A 137 18.68 19.45 -13.54
CA TRP A 137 17.27 19.87 -13.41
C TRP A 137 16.53 19.89 -14.76
N ASN A 138 17.14 20.44 -15.81
CA ASN A 138 16.60 20.36 -17.17
C ASN A 138 16.39 18.89 -17.59
N GLU A 139 17.25 17.98 -17.13
CA GLU A 139 17.17 16.58 -17.49
C GLU A 139 15.93 15.88 -16.94
N LEU A 140 15.47 16.29 -15.76
CA LEU A 140 14.22 15.81 -15.15
C LEU A 140 13.02 16.15 -16.02
N MET A 141 13.00 17.32 -16.67
CA MET A 141 11.88 17.77 -17.48
C MET A 141 11.82 17.05 -18.85
N PRO A 142 10.62 16.75 -19.37
CA PRO A 142 10.43 16.38 -20.79
C PRO A 142 10.73 17.57 -21.71
N TYR A 143 11.11 17.30 -22.96
CA TYR A 143 10.99 18.31 -24.02
C TYR A 143 9.54 18.82 -24.12
N GLY A 144 9.38 20.14 -24.24
CA GLY A 144 8.12 20.86 -24.14
C GLY A 144 7.62 21.11 -22.72
N MET A 145 8.45 20.82 -21.69
CA MET A 145 8.20 21.06 -20.26
C MET A 145 6.85 20.54 -19.71
N GLY A 146 6.20 19.61 -20.42
CA GLY A 146 4.88 19.06 -20.07
C GLY A 146 3.70 19.93 -20.47
N PHE A 147 3.89 20.98 -21.27
CA PHE A 147 2.79 21.64 -21.95
C PHE A 147 2.38 20.81 -23.15
N GLN A 148 1.10 20.45 -23.19
CA GLN A 148 0.52 19.51 -24.14
C GLN A 148 -0.44 20.24 -25.06
N TRP A 149 -0.36 19.96 -26.36
CA TRP A 149 -1.34 20.46 -27.32
C TRP A 149 -2.50 19.48 -27.43
N VAL A 150 -3.70 19.93 -27.05
CA VAL A 150 -4.93 19.11 -27.04
C VAL A 150 -5.91 19.65 -28.08
N ASN A 151 -5.87 19.10 -29.30
CA ASN A 151 -6.68 19.59 -30.41
C ASN A 151 -8.18 19.22 -30.30
N ASP A 152 -8.49 17.99 -29.86
CA ASP A 152 -9.86 17.45 -29.80
C ASP A 152 -10.47 17.55 -28.39
N THR A 153 -10.54 18.75 -27.81
CA THR A 153 -10.99 18.94 -26.41
C THR A 153 -12.37 18.36 -26.10
N HIS A 154 -13.28 18.31 -27.08
CA HIS A 154 -14.62 17.76 -26.95
C HIS A 154 -14.66 16.25 -26.62
N LYS A 155 -13.55 15.52 -26.78
CA LYS A 155 -13.44 14.10 -26.42
C LYS A 155 -13.20 13.89 -24.93
N TYR A 156 -12.83 14.94 -24.22
CA TYR A 156 -12.41 14.91 -22.83
C TYR A 156 -13.43 15.64 -21.97
N HIS A 157 -13.43 15.34 -20.68
CA HIS A 157 -14.31 15.96 -19.69
C HIS A 157 -13.48 16.64 -18.60
N ASP A 158 -14.11 17.52 -17.81
CA ASP A 158 -13.47 18.18 -16.67
C ASP A 158 -12.14 18.90 -16.98
N LEU A 159 -11.95 19.31 -18.24
CA LEU A 159 -10.78 20.08 -18.64
C LEU A 159 -10.76 21.41 -17.87
N PRO A 160 -9.59 21.85 -17.35
CA PRO A 160 -9.46 23.19 -16.79
C PRO A 160 -9.59 24.26 -17.88
N THR A 161 -9.52 25.53 -17.49
CA THR A 161 -9.38 26.60 -18.48
C THR A 161 -8.02 26.47 -19.19
N PRO A 162 -7.97 26.46 -20.54
CA PRO A 162 -6.71 26.35 -21.26
C PRO A 162 -5.75 27.50 -20.97
N ILE A 163 -4.46 27.23 -21.11
CA ILE A 163 -3.40 28.24 -21.09
C ILE A 163 -3.56 29.10 -22.34
N VAL A 164 -3.39 30.42 -22.18
CA VAL A 164 -3.40 31.36 -23.30
C VAL A 164 -2.21 31.07 -24.20
N TRP A 165 -2.48 30.53 -25.39
CA TRP A 165 -1.45 30.13 -26.34
C TRP A 165 -1.89 30.49 -27.78
N PRO A 166 -0.98 30.98 -28.65
CA PRO A 166 -1.33 31.24 -30.04
C PRO A 166 -1.69 29.95 -30.78
N GLU A 167 -2.88 29.91 -31.39
CA GLU A 167 -3.31 28.88 -32.36
C GLU A 167 -3.40 27.45 -31.82
N LYS A 168 -3.16 27.21 -30.52
CA LYS A 168 -3.21 25.90 -29.87
C LYS A 168 -4.02 25.96 -28.59
N THR A 169 -4.76 24.89 -28.30
CA THR A 169 -5.32 24.68 -26.97
C THR A 169 -4.28 23.93 -26.14
N VAL A 170 -3.74 24.60 -25.13
CA VAL A 170 -2.61 24.07 -24.34
C VAL A 170 -2.99 23.88 -22.88
N PHE A 171 -2.54 22.76 -22.33
CA PHE A 171 -2.63 22.42 -20.91
C PHE A 171 -1.26 21.98 -20.41
N THR A 172 -0.99 22.09 -19.12
CA THR A 172 0.25 21.56 -18.53
C THR A 172 -0.08 20.44 -17.56
N THR A 173 0.86 19.52 -17.35
CA THR A 173 0.70 18.46 -16.35
C THR A 173 1.11 18.87 -14.95
N SER A 174 0.39 18.36 -13.95
CA SER A 174 0.70 18.58 -12.54
C SER A 174 2.12 18.16 -12.17
N ILE A 175 2.64 17.04 -12.71
CA ILE A 175 3.99 16.56 -12.38
C ILE A 175 5.10 17.52 -12.82
N THR A 176 5.02 18.08 -14.02
CA THR A 176 6.03 19.02 -14.51
C THR A 176 5.92 20.37 -13.81
N HIS A 177 4.71 20.81 -13.47
CA HIS A 177 4.53 22.02 -12.67
C HIS A 177 5.05 21.86 -11.23
N GLN A 178 4.85 20.69 -10.60
CA GLN A 178 5.41 20.38 -9.28
C GLN A 178 6.94 20.37 -9.29
N LEU A 179 7.58 19.81 -10.33
CA LEU A 179 9.03 19.86 -10.49
C LEU A 179 9.55 21.29 -10.67
N HIS A 180 8.88 22.11 -11.49
CA HIS A 180 9.19 23.53 -11.63
C HIS A 180 9.06 24.29 -10.30
N CYS A 181 8.00 24.03 -9.53
CA CYS A 181 7.83 24.62 -8.20
C CYS A 181 8.96 24.21 -7.24
N LEU A 182 9.37 22.94 -7.25
CA LEU A 182 10.48 22.48 -6.43
C LEU A 182 11.80 23.15 -6.85
N PHE A 183 12.07 23.26 -8.16
CA PHE A 183 13.22 23.98 -8.69
C PHE A 183 13.26 25.43 -8.21
N ALA A 184 12.14 26.17 -8.31
CA ALA A 184 12.06 27.57 -7.87
C ALA A 184 12.35 27.74 -6.37
N VAL A 185 11.89 26.80 -5.54
CA VAL A 185 12.17 26.77 -4.10
C VAL A 185 13.66 26.56 -3.84
N VAL A 186 14.29 25.59 -4.49
CA VAL A 186 15.72 25.28 -4.33
C VAL A 186 16.58 26.43 -4.86
N GLN A 187 16.23 27.02 -6.00
CA GLN A 187 16.89 28.20 -6.58
C GLN A 187 16.85 29.38 -5.61
N THR A 188 15.66 29.69 -5.07
CA THR A 188 15.49 30.80 -4.14
C THR A 188 16.29 30.59 -2.86
N TYR A 189 16.21 29.40 -2.25
CA TYR A 189 17.00 29.07 -1.06
C TYR A 189 18.51 29.17 -1.32
N SER A 190 18.97 28.61 -2.44
CA SER A 190 20.38 28.60 -2.81
C SER A 190 20.90 30.00 -3.08
N GLY A 191 20.12 30.84 -3.77
CA GLY A 191 20.47 32.22 -4.07
C GLY A 191 20.58 33.08 -2.82
N ILE A 192 19.58 33.01 -1.92
CA ILE A 192 19.62 33.69 -0.63
C ILE A 192 20.84 33.27 0.19
N LYS A 193 21.14 31.97 0.24
CA LYS A 193 22.22 31.44 1.07
C LYS A 193 23.62 31.76 0.55
N SER A 194 23.78 31.79 -0.78
CA SER A 194 25.07 32.03 -1.44
C SER A 194 25.28 33.49 -1.87
N GLY A 195 24.26 34.34 -1.81
CA GLY A 195 24.30 35.73 -2.27
C GLY A 195 24.20 35.89 -3.79
N HIS A 196 23.75 34.87 -4.52
CA HIS A 196 23.46 35.00 -5.95
C HIS A 196 22.18 35.79 -6.19
N GLU A 197 22.09 36.41 -7.36
CA GLU A 197 20.87 37.05 -7.83
C GLU A 197 19.75 36.01 -7.95
N ILE A 198 18.55 36.42 -7.54
CA ILE A 198 17.33 35.61 -7.60
C ILE A 198 16.27 36.38 -8.38
N PRO A 199 15.33 35.69 -9.07
CA PRO A 199 14.25 36.36 -9.79
C PRO A 199 13.48 37.35 -8.91
N ASP A 200 13.07 38.49 -9.47
CA ASP A 200 12.33 39.53 -8.74
C ASP A 200 11.00 39.01 -8.15
N ASP A 201 10.41 38.01 -8.79
CA ASP A 201 9.15 37.38 -8.38
C ASP A 201 9.32 36.22 -7.38
N HIS A 202 10.54 35.97 -6.88
CA HIS A 202 10.85 34.86 -5.96
C HIS A 202 9.87 34.81 -4.77
N HIS A 203 9.47 35.96 -4.21
CA HIS A 203 8.52 35.98 -3.09
C HIS A 203 7.16 35.40 -3.49
N TRP A 204 6.63 35.78 -4.65
CA TRP A 204 5.37 35.25 -5.16
C TRP A 204 5.48 33.76 -5.44
N HIS A 205 6.55 33.35 -6.13
CA HIS A 205 6.83 31.94 -6.42
C HIS A 205 6.91 31.11 -5.14
N MET A 206 7.60 31.57 -4.09
CA MET A 206 7.72 30.82 -2.83
C MET A 206 6.35 30.59 -2.16
N ILE A 207 5.52 31.62 -2.03
CA ILE A 207 4.19 31.50 -1.39
C ILE A 207 3.25 30.62 -2.23
N HIS A 208 3.30 30.75 -3.56
CA HIS A 208 2.55 29.92 -4.49
C HIS A 208 2.98 28.45 -4.40
N CYS A 209 4.28 28.18 -4.53
CA CYS A 209 4.86 26.84 -4.54
C CYS A 209 4.61 26.12 -3.22
N PHE A 210 4.78 26.77 -2.07
CA PHE A 210 4.45 26.16 -0.78
C PHE A 210 2.99 25.75 -0.68
N SER A 211 2.07 26.61 -1.13
CA SER A 211 0.64 26.34 -1.09
C SER A 211 0.24 25.21 -2.05
N TYR A 212 0.86 25.16 -3.24
CA TYR A 212 0.59 24.16 -4.27
C TYR A 212 1.21 22.80 -3.94
N LEU A 213 2.49 22.76 -3.54
CA LEU A 213 3.18 21.52 -3.16
C LEU A 213 2.54 20.89 -1.92
N ARG A 214 2.09 21.67 -0.93
CA ARG A 214 1.32 21.14 0.21
C ARG A 214 0.05 20.42 -0.25
N GLN A 215 -0.71 21.01 -1.16
CA GLN A 215 -1.93 20.39 -1.69
C GLN A 215 -1.61 19.11 -2.48
N THR A 216 -0.54 19.13 -3.26
CA THR A 216 -0.04 17.94 -3.97
C THR A 216 0.27 16.81 -2.98
N ILE A 217 1.05 17.08 -1.93
CA ILE A 217 1.43 16.06 -0.93
C ILE A 217 0.19 15.48 -0.27
N MET A 218 -0.77 16.33 0.13
CA MET A 218 -2.03 15.87 0.73
C MET A 218 -2.91 15.08 -0.25
N CYS A 219 -2.90 15.44 -1.54
CA CYS A 219 -3.66 14.75 -2.58
C CYS A 219 -3.03 13.39 -2.90
N SER A 220 -1.70 13.33 -2.97
CA SER A 220 -0.94 12.10 -3.21
C SER A 220 -0.94 11.18 -1.99
N ALA A 221 -1.06 11.72 -0.78
CA ALA A 221 -1.19 10.98 0.48
C ALA A 221 -0.36 9.69 0.50
N ASP A 222 0.94 9.81 0.22
CA ASP A 222 1.83 8.65 0.13
C ASP A 222 1.92 7.98 1.51
N MET A 223 1.44 6.74 1.59
CA MET A 223 1.36 5.96 2.84
C MET A 223 2.51 4.96 2.97
N ALA A 224 3.59 5.11 2.19
CA ALA A 224 4.79 4.31 2.38
C ALA A 224 5.31 4.44 3.82
N LEU A 225 5.75 3.31 4.40
CA LEU A 225 6.36 3.32 5.72
C LEU A 225 7.81 3.80 5.62
N GLU A 226 8.18 4.73 6.49
CA GLU A 226 9.54 5.25 6.61
C GLU A 226 10.25 4.66 7.85
N GLY A 227 11.57 4.46 7.73
CA GLY A 227 12.40 3.81 8.73
C GLY A 227 13.18 4.78 9.62
N LEU A 228 14.18 4.23 10.32
CA LEU A 228 15.15 5.02 11.09
C LEU A 228 15.96 5.91 10.16
N GLU A 229 16.24 7.14 10.60
CA GLU A 229 17.10 8.07 9.89
C GLU A 229 18.49 7.47 9.56
N THR A 230 19.05 7.91 8.44
CA THR A 230 20.41 7.56 8.00
C THR A 230 21.29 8.76 7.75
N THR A 231 20.71 9.97 7.70
CA THR A 231 21.37 11.21 7.28
C THR A 231 21.27 12.34 8.30
N PHE A 232 20.59 12.17 9.44
CA PHE A 232 20.51 13.24 10.44
C PHE A 232 21.86 13.47 11.12
N PRO A 233 22.33 14.73 11.27
CA PRO A 233 23.62 14.99 11.89
C PRO A 233 23.74 14.55 13.36
N ASP A 234 22.62 14.52 14.08
CA ASP A 234 22.56 14.21 15.52
C ASP A 234 22.09 12.77 15.81
N HIS A 235 21.75 11.99 14.77
CA HIS A 235 21.23 10.63 14.86
C HIS A 235 20.17 10.42 15.96
N ASN A 236 19.22 11.35 16.04
CA ASN A 236 18.26 11.42 17.14
C ASN A 236 17.20 10.30 17.17
N GLY A 237 17.26 9.33 16.25
CA GLY A 237 16.31 8.22 16.17
C GLY A 237 15.01 8.56 15.44
N GLY A 238 14.93 9.71 14.76
CA GLY A 238 13.81 10.09 13.90
C GLY A 238 13.76 9.31 12.57
N SER A 239 12.98 9.84 11.63
CA SER A 239 12.89 9.33 10.25
C SER A 239 13.24 10.44 9.27
N ASP A 240 14.04 10.12 8.25
CA ASP A 240 14.45 11.04 7.18
C ASP A 240 13.91 10.64 5.80
N GLY A 241 13.03 9.63 5.75
CA GLY A 241 12.34 9.20 4.54
C GLY A 241 13.18 8.38 3.54
N TRP A 242 14.40 7.98 3.89
CA TRP A 242 15.22 7.11 3.03
C TRP A 242 14.98 5.62 3.31
N ASP A 243 15.40 4.75 2.38
CA ASP A 243 15.20 3.28 2.41
C ASP A 243 13.73 2.80 2.35
N SER A 244 12.77 3.73 2.41
CA SER A 244 11.36 3.47 2.18
C SER A 244 11.09 3.05 0.74
N LYS A 245 10.08 2.19 0.56
CA LYS A 245 9.64 1.70 -0.75
C LYS A 245 8.31 2.34 -1.13
N HIS A 246 8.30 2.94 -2.30
CA HIS A 246 7.17 3.68 -2.86
C HIS A 246 6.65 3.02 -4.13
N VAL A 247 5.34 3.11 -4.37
CA VAL A 247 4.73 2.73 -5.65
C VAL A 247 4.67 3.97 -6.53
N CYS A 248 5.51 4.03 -7.56
CA CYS A 248 5.62 5.19 -8.43
C CYS A 248 5.14 4.86 -9.85
N LYS A 249 4.66 5.85 -10.59
CA LYS A 249 4.54 5.72 -12.05
C LYS A 249 5.93 5.56 -12.67
N ASP A 250 6.02 4.84 -13.78
CA ASP A 250 7.24 4.80 -14.58
C ASP A 250 7.47 6.17 -15.21
N TYR A 251 8.34 6.96 -14.58
CA TYR A 251 8.63 8.32 -14.99
C TYR A 251 9.17 8.40 -16.42
N SER A 252 9.86 7.36 -16.90
CA SER A 252 10.35 7.31 -18.28
C SER A 252 9.20 7.25 -19.27
N GLN A 253 8.14 6.48 -18.97
CA GLN A 253 6.93 6.42 -19.79
C GLN A 253 6.16 7.73 -19.73
N VAL A 254 6.07 8.35 -18.55
CA VAL A 254 5.44 9.66 -18.38
C VAL A 254 6.15 10.70 -19.25
N LYS A 255 7.48 10.78 -19.15
CA LYS A 255 8.30 11.72 -19.92
C LYS A 255 8.14 11.51 -21.43
N ASN A 256 8.27 10.27 -21.90
CA ASN A 256 8.11 9.93 -23.33
C ASN A 256 6.73 10.29 -23.87
N TYR A 257 5.67 10.06 -23.07
CA TYR A 257 4.33 10.46 -23.46
C TYR A 257 4.20 11.98 -23.58
N LEU A 258 4.64 12.74 -22.57
CA LEU A 258 4.55 14.19 -22.58
C LEU A 258 5.31 14.81 -23.76
N GLU A 259 6.48 14.26 -24.10
CA GLU A 259 7.22 14.66 -25.28
C GLU A 259 6.45 14.36 -26.56
N SER A 260 5.70 13.27 -26.64
CA SER A 260 4.92 12.91 -27.85
C SER A 260 3.72 13.85 -28.13
N VAL A 261 3.21 14.54 -27.10
CA VAL A 261 2.04 15.44 -27.19
C VAL A 261 2.39 16.91 -26.95
N ARG A 262 3.70 17.24 -26.91
CA ARG A 262 4.20 18.55 -26.54
C ARG A 262 3.70 19.69 -27.44
N ALA A 263 3.45 20.85 -26.83
CA ALA A 263 3.02 22.05 -27.54
C ALA A 263 4.18 22.81 -28.22
N TYR A 264 5.42 22.60 -27.76
CA TYR A 264 6.66 23.25 -28.21
C TYR A 264 7.88 22.40 -27.81
N ASP A 265 9.10 22.82 -28.14
CA ASP A 265 10.31 21.98 -28.08
C ASP A 265 11.34 22.38 -27.00
N ASP A 266 11.08 23.38 -26.15
CA ASP A 266 12.08 23.81 -25.15
C ASP A 266 12.16 22.83 -23.97
N ARG A 267 13.28 22.87 -23.23
CA ARG A 267 13.53 22.01 -22.06
C ARG A 267 14.22 22.73 -20.91
N GLU A 268 14.24 24.06 -20.94
CA GLU A 268 14.87 24.86 -19.89
C GLU A 268 13.86 25.12 -18.78
N ILE A 269 14.15 24.63 -17.57
CA ILE A 269 13.26 24.80 -16.40
C ILE A 269 13.43 26.17 -15.73
N PHE A 270 14.51 26.88 -16.08
CA PHE A 270 14.95 28.15 -15.49
C PHE A 270 14.74 29.33 -16.43
#